data_AF-A0AAU6LDH3-F1
#
_entry.id   AF-A0AAU6LDH3-F1
#
_cell.length_a   1.000
_cell.length_b   1.000
_cell.length_c   1.000
_cell.angle_alpha   90.00
_cell.angle_beta   90.00
_cell.angle_gamma   90.00
#
_symmetry.space_group_name_H-M   'P 1'
#
loop_
_entity.id
_entity.type
_entity.pdbx_description
1 polymer ?
#
loop_
_entity_poly.entity_id
_entity_poly.type
_entity_poly.pdbx_seq_one_letter_code
_entity_poly.pdbx_strand_id
1 'polypeptide(L)'
;MTQTTGAAGDPPYLRIVAAIRRRIADGELAPGDRVPSTRQIAAQWGVALATATKALTTLRLEGLVEARPRIGTVVAGSASADPGAPAAPAARRRASPAPDTEPELTLERIVRAAVEIADAEGLAALSMRGVAARLGVAAMSTYRYVPSKEDLVLLMADAAYGEAHPADAYAGAPEDWRARIEAGGRTLWQLYRKHPWLARVGSLTRPLLVPNLLVHGEWMLSALDGRGLDPTTLFDIHVLLYSHVHGLAVHLELEADAEATTGQSEDQWMDSRAPVLQELMDSGRFPTFAKVVRSFEDGYDLRLDALFDLGLGALLDGLTPVVEG
;
A
#
# COMPACT_ATOMS: atom_id res chain seq x y z
N MET A 1 39.37 21.73 5.55
CA MET A 1 38.38 22.21 4.56
C MET A 1 38.25 21.14 3.49
N THR A 2 37.23 20.30 3.59
CA THR A 2 36.82 19.43 2.48
C THR A 2 35.30 19.38 2.51
N GLN A 3 34.70 20.09 1.55
CA GLN A 3 33.26 20.11 1.33
C GLN A 3 32.84 18.80 0.66
N THR A 4 31.79 18.15 1.18
CA THR A 4 31.06 17.13 0.42
C THR A 4 29.81 17.79 -0.15
N THR A 5 29.90 18.10 -1.44
CA THR A 5 28.83 18.62 -2.30
C THR A 5 27.72 17.58 -2.42
N GLY A 6 26.51 17.89 -1.97
CA GLY A 6 25.32 17.09 -2.30
C GLY A 6 25.05 17.19 -3.80
N ALA A 7 25.05 16.04 -4.48
CA ALA A 7 24.89 15.96 -5.93
C ALA A 7 23.50 16.46 -6.37
N ALA A 8 23.47 17.17 -7.50
CA ALA A 8 22.24 17.59 -8.16
C ALA A 8 21.54 16.35 -8.78
N GLY A 9 20.76 15.66 -7.95
CA GLY A 9 20.00 14.45 -8.32
C GLY A 9 19.18 13.88 -7.16
N ASP A 10 19.50 14.23 -5.92
CA ASP A 10 18.81 13.67 -4.76
C ASP A 10 17.36 14.17 -4.62
N PRO A 11 16.40 13.26 -4.32
CA PRO A 11 15.04 13.60 -3.95
C PRO A 11 14.98 14.75 -2.94
N PRO A 12 14.07 15.74 -3.10
CA PRO A 12 14.06 16.95 -2.27
C PRO A 12 14.06 16.73 -0.76
N TYR A 13 13.43 15.65 -0.26
CA TYR A 13 13.44 15.34 1.17
C TYR A 13 14.83 14.92 1.68
N LEU A 14 15.64 14.19 0.89
CA LEU A 14 16.99 13.79 1.28
C LEU A 14 17.94 14.98 1.40
N ARG A 15 17.77 16.00 0.55
CA ARG A 15 18.51 17.27 0.67
C ARG A 15 18.18 18.00 1.97
N ILE A 16 16.92 17.97 2.39
CA ILE A 16 16.47 18.55 3.68
C ILE A 16 17.04 17.76 4.86
N VAL A 17 16.98 16.43 4.80
CA VAL A 17 17.54 15.53 5.82
C VAL A 17 19.05 15.78 5.97
N ALA A 18 19.80 15.78 4.87
CA ALA A 18 21.24 16.03 4.89
C ALA A 18 21.59 17.40 5.47
N ALA A 19 20.81 18.44 5.15
CA ALA A 19 21.02 19.78 5.68
C ALA A 19 20.80 19.84 7.20
N ILE A 20 19.70 19.26 7.71
CA ILE A 20 19.41 19.25 9.15
C ILE A 20 20.43 18.37 9.90
N ARG A 21 20.80 17.21 9.34
CA ARG A 21 21.86 16.34 9.89
C ARG A 21 23.17 17.09 10.04
N ARG A 22 23.57 17.86 9.02
CA ARG A 22 24.79 18.67 9.08
C ARG A 22 24.76 19.68 10.23
N ARG A 23 23.63 20.37 10.41
CA ARG A 23 23.45 21.35 11.50
C ARG A 23 23.52 20.71 12.90
N ILE A 24 23.04 19.48 13.05
CA ILE A 24 23.19 18.72 14.30
C ILE A 24 24.66 18.33 14.51
N ALA A 25 25.32 17.81 13.46
CA ALA A 25 26.72 17.38 13.52
C ALA A 25 27.70 18.54 13.79
N ASP A 26 27.43 19.71 13.21
CA ASP A 26 28.20 20.94 13.38
C ASP A 26 27.92 21.63 14.73
N GLY A 27 26.97 21.13 15.52
CA GLY A 27 26.57 21.69 16.82
C GLY A 27 25.70 22.95 16.75
N GLU A 28 25.22 23.33 15.56
CA GLU A 28 24.27 24.44 15.39
C GLU A 28 22.87 24.13 15.95
N LEU A 29 22.55 22.84 16.11
CA LEU A 29 21.35 22.35 16.78
C LEU A 29 21.78 21.35 17.86
N ALA A 30 21.74 21.77 19.12
CA ALA A 30 22.10 20.95 20.26
C ALA A 30 20.96 20.00 20.68
N PRO A 31 21.26 18.90 21.40
CA PRO A 31 20.26 18.09 22.07
C PRO A 31 19.18 18.89 22.80
N GLY A 32 17.92 18.66 22.45
CA GLY A 32 16.77 19.38 23.00
C GLY A 32 16.40 20.68 22.27
N ASP A 33 17.23 21.17 21.35
CA ASP A 33 16.89 22.32 20.51
C ASP A 33 15.76 21.98 19.54
N ARG A 34 14.90 22.96 19.28
CA ARG A 34 13.80 22.80 18.33
C ARG A 34 14.33 22.75 16.90
N VAL A 35 13.98 21.70 16.17
CA VAL A 35 14.16 21.67 14.72
C VAL A 35 13.00 22.40 14.03
N PRO A 36 13.20 22.93 12.81
CA PRO A 36 12.13 23.60 12.07
C PRO A 36 10.89 22.71 11.92
N SER A 37 9.71 23.28 12.15
CA SER A 37 8.43 22.57 11.96
C SER A 37 8.19 22.24 10.49
N THR A 38 7.28 21.30 10.21
CA THR A 38 6.89 20.92 8.84
C THR A 38 6.55 22.13 7.96
N ARG A 39 5.80 23.11 8.47
CA ARG A 39 5.45 24.33 7.72
C ARG A 39 6.65 25.22 7.45
N GLN A 40 7.56 25.35 8.41
CA GLN A 40 8.80 26.11 8.24
C GLN A 40 9.72 25.44 7.22
N ILE A 41 9.81 24.10 7.23
CA ILE A 41 10.57 23.34 6.24
C ILE A 41 9.96 23.49 4.84
N ALA A 42 8.64 23.38 4.71
CA ALA A 42 7.98 23.58 3.43
C ALA A 42 8.25 24.98 2.85
N ALA A 43 8.13 26.03 3.68
CA ALA A 43 8.35 27.40 3.27
C ALA A 43 9.83 27.70 2.94
N GLN A 44 10.77 27.25 3.76
CA GLN A 44 12.20 27.55 3.60
C GLN A 44 12.84 26.81 2.42
N TRP A 45 12.39 25.59 2.11
CA TRP A 45 12.94 24.80 1.01
C TRP A 45 12.07 24.80 -0.26
N GLY A 46 10.93 25.51 -0.26
CA GLY A 46 10.03 25.59 -1.40
C GLY A 46 9.44 24.24 -1.81
N VAL A 47 9.12 23.38 -0.84
CA VAL A 47 8.61 22.01 -1.07
C VAL A 47 7.19 21.85 -0.55
N ALA A 48 6.48 20.84 -1.04
CA ALA A 48 5.18 20.45 -0.51
C ALA A 48 5.28 20.00 0.98
N LEU A 49 4.21 20.21 1.75
CA LEU A 49 4.14 19.80 3.16
C LEU A 49 4.43 18.30 3.35
N ALA A 50 3.98 17.44 2.44
CA ALA A 50 4.26 16.00 2.49
C ALA A 50 5.77 15.70 2.41
N THR A 51 6.52 16.42 1.58
CA THR A 51 7.98 16.30 1.47
C THR A 51 8.68 16.73 2.75
N ALA A 52 8.21 17.82 3.37
CA ALA A 52 8.72 18.29 4.66
C ALA A 52 8.42 17.30 5.80
N THR A 53 7.22 16.70 5.81
CA THR A 53 6.85 15.63 6.75
C THR A 53 7.73 14.41 6.56
N LYS A 54 7.99 14.01 5.31
CA LYS A 54 8.88 12.89 4.99
C LYS A 54 10.30 13.13 5.50
N ALA A 55 10.85 14.33 5.33
CA ALA A 55 12.18 14.69 5.84
C ALA A 55 12.29 14.60 7.37
N LEU A 56 11.32 15.16 8.12
CA LEU A 56 11.30 15.06 9.58
C LEU A 56 11.10 13.63 10.07
N THR A 57 10.34 12.82 9.32
CA THR A 57 10.14 11.40 9.63
C THR A 57 11.43 10.61 9.43
N THR A 58 12.16 10.84 8.34
CA THR A 58 13.48 10.23 8.10
C THR A 58 14.46 10.57 9.22
N LEU A 59 14.57 11.84 9.61
CA LEU A 59 15.45 12.25 10.73
C LEU A 59 15.07 11.58 12.07
N ARG A 60 13.77 11.30 12.28
CA ARG A 60 13.29 10.62 13.48
C ARG A 60 13.59 9.12 13.47
N LEU A 61 13.47 8.48 12.32
CA LEU A 61 13.88 7.08 12.13
C LEU A 61 15.40 6.91 12.32
N GLU A 62 16.19 7.91 11.93
CA GLU A 62 17.64 7.95 12.19
C GLU A 62 18.00 8.27 13.65
N GLY A 63 17.00 8.50 14.52
CA GLY A 63 17.22 8.83 15.93
C GLY A 63 17.84 10.20 16.16
N LEU A 64 17.88 11.07 15.15
CA LEU A 64 18.49 12.41 15.24
C LEU A 64 17.53 13.44 15.85
N VAL A 65 16.23 13.21 15.74
CA VAL A 65 15.19 14.12 16.26
C VAL A 65 14.04 13.34 16.90
N GLU A 66 13.39 13.93 17.91
CA GLU A 66 12.23 13.39 18.60
C GLU A 66 11.10 14.41 18.70
N ALA A 67 9.84 13.96 18.80
CA ALA A 67 8.71 14.86 18.99
C ALA A 67 8.40 15.03 20.49
N ARG A 68 8.47 16.27 20.99
CA ARG A 68 8.12 16.60 22.38
C ARG A 68 6.76 17.31 22.46
N PRO A 69 5.82 16.85 23.31
CA PRO A 69 4.53 17.51 23.51
C PRO A 69 4.69 19.01 23.84
N ARG A 70 3.90 19.86 23.18
CA ARG A 70 3.88 21.34 23.31
C ARG A 70 5.16 22.09 22.91
N ILE A 71 6.24 21.38 22.57
CA ILE A 71 7.53 21.96 22.20
C ILE A 71 7.79 21.81 20.69
N GLY A 72 7.23 20.77 20.07
CA GLY A 72 7.46 20.43 18.66
C GLY A 72 8.56 19.37 18.51
N THR A 73 9.12 19.25 17.33
CA THR A 73 10.24 18.34 17.08
C THR A 73 11.53 18.97 17.60
N VAL A 74 12.33 18.21 18.34
CA VAL A 74 13.62 18.63 18.91
C VAL A 74 14.72 17.65 18.54
N VAL A 75 15.99 18.05 18.62
CA VAL A 75 17.13 17.13 18.46
C VAL A 75 17.14 16.13 19.60
N ALA A 76 17.30 14.85 19.28
CA ALA A 76 17.37 13.79 20.28
C ALA A 76 18.63 13.94 21.14
N GLY A 77 18.51 13.69 22.45
CA GLY A 77 19.66 13.65 23.33
C GLY A 77 20.42 12.35 23.18
N SER A 78 21.73 12.43 22.91
CA SER A 78 22.59 11.27 23.14
C SER A 78 22.54 10.96 24.64
N ALA A 79 21.99 9.80 24.98
CA ALA A 79 22.22 9.21 26.30
C ALA A 79 23.71 8.85 26.37
N SER A 80 24.55 9.77 26.81
CA SER A 80 25.88 9.45 27.29
C SER A 80 25.72 8.63 28.56
N ALA A 81 26.06 7.35 28.45
CA ALA A 81 26.20 6.42 29.56
C ALA A 81 27.18 6.98 30.61
N ASP A 82 26.75 7.06 31.86
CA ASP A 82 27.61 7.21 33.02
C ASP A 82 27.39 6.00 33.95
N PRO A 83 28.40 5.11 34.13
CA PRO A 83 28.30 3.95 34.99
C PRO A 83 28.86 4.25 36.39
N GLY A 84 28.00 4.42 37.39
CA GLY A 84 28.48 4.41 38.78
C GLY A 84 27.49 4.89 39.84
N ALA A 85 26.77 3.96 40.48
CA ALA A 85 26.61 3.86 41.95
C ALA A 85 25.56 2.81 42.33
N PRO A 86 25.70 2.13 43.49
CA PRO A 86 25.16 0.79 43.72
C PRO A 86 23.76 0.75 44.36
N ALA A 87 23.06 -0.35 44.09
CA ALA A 87 21.79 -0.72 44.69
C ALA A 87 21.93 -1.16 46.16
N ALA A 88 20.99 -0.71 47.00
CA ALA A 88 20.70 -1.29 48.31
C ALA A 88 19.23 -1.78 48.34
N PRO A 89 18.92 -2.92 48.96
CA PRO A 89 17.62 -3.58 48.81
C PRO A 89 16.64 -3.18 49.91
N ALA A 90 15.36 -2.99 49.58
CA ALA A 90 14.31 -2.88 50.58
C ALA A 90 12.98 -3.52 50.14
N ALA A 91 12.66 -4.59 50.87
CA ALA A 91 11.33 -4.96 51.36
C ALA A 91 10.23 -5.35 50.35
N ARG A 92 9.97 -6.67 50.36
CA ARG A 92 8.77 -7.39 49.94
C ARG A 92 7.47 -6.60 50.19
N ARG A 93 6.73 -6.30 49.12
CA ARG A 93 5.30 -6.03 49.16
C ARG A 93 4.59 -7.14 48.37
N ARG A 94 3.63 -7.80 49.03
CA ARG A 94 2.77 -8.87 48.49
C ARG A 94 2.22 -8.47 47.11
N ALA A 95 2.51 -9.29 46.11
CA ALA A 95 1.79 -9.26 44.84
C ALA A 95 0.33 -9.66 45.10
N SER A 96 -0.59 -8.76 44.77
CA SER A 96 -1.96 -9.15 44.45
C SER A 96 -1.95 -9.80 43.05
N PRO A 97 -2.91 -10.68 42.71
CA PRO A 97 -2.91 -11.37 41.42
C PRO A 97 -3.00 -10.34 40.29
N ALA A 98 -2.12 -10.47 39.30
CA ALA A 98 -2.14 -9.61 38.12
C ALA A 98 -3.49 -9.75 37.38
N PRO A 99 -4.13 -8.65 36.95
CA PRO A 99 -5.15 -8.74 35.93
C PRO A 99 -4.49 -9.19 34.63
N ASP A 100 -5.18 -10.04 33.87
CA ASP A 100 -4.77 -10.55 32.57
C ASP A 100 -4.10 -9.44 31.73
N THR A 101 -2.83 -9.65 31.39
CA THR A 101 -2.04 -8.71 30.61
C THR A 101 -2.76 -8.49 29.28
N GLU A 102 -3.34 -7.30 29.10
CA GLU A 102 -3.77 -6.85 27.77
C GLU A 102 -2.61 -7.12 26.82
N PRO A 103 -2.84 -7.86 25.69
CA PRO A 103 -1.74 -8.21 24.81
C PRO A 103 -0.99 -6.94 24.43
N GLU A 104 0.33 -7.01 24.46
CA GLU A 104 1.19 -5.86 24.19
C GLU A 104 0.92 -5.34 22.76
N LEU A 105 0.91 -4.02 22.59
CA LEU A 105 0.72 -3.42 21.28
C LEU A 105 1.93 -3.75 20.39
N THR A 106 1.72 -4.36 19.24
CA THR A 106 2.77 -4.65 18.25
C THR A 106 2.42 -4.05 16.89
N LEU A 107 3.42 -3.92 16.03
CA LEU A 107 3.22 -3.43 14.67
C LEU A 107 2.26 -4.33 13.88
N GLU A 108 2.43 -5.65 13.99
CA GLU A 108 1.61 -6.65 13.31
C GLU A 108 0.14 -6.57 13.76
N ARG A 109 -0.10 -6.29 15.06
CA ARG A 109 -1.47 -6.06 15.56
C ARG A 109 -2.08 -4.78 15.02
N ILE A 110 -1.29 -3.71 14.89
CA ILE A 110 -1.73 -2.44 14.28
C ILE A 110 -2.09 -2.66 12.81
N VAL A 111 -1.22 -3.31 12.04
CA VAL A 111 -1.43 -3.57 10.61
C VAL A 111 -2.66 -4.47 10.41
N ARG A 112 -2.77 -5.57 11.15
CA ARG A 112 -3.94 -6.46 11.07
C ARG A 112 -5.24 -5.76 11.40
N ALA A 113 -5.29 -4.98 12.49
CA ALA A 113 -6.50 -4.23 12.83
C ALA A 113 -6.86 -3.19 11.75
N ALA A 114 -5.85 -2.60 11.09
CA ALA A 114 -6.06 -1.67 10.00
C ALA A 114 -6.58 -2.36 8.73
N VAL A 115 -6.06 -3.55 8.39
CA VAL A 115 -6.58 -4.41 7.32
C VAL A 115 -8.03 -4.80 7.60
N GLU A 116 -8.34 -5.27 8.81
CA GLU A 116 -9.71 -5.61 9.22
C GLU A 116 -10.69 -4.44 9.07
N ILE A 117 -10.26 -3.21 9.39
CA ILE A 117 -11.09 -2.00 9.17
C ILE A 117 -11.27 -1.74 7.67
N ALA A 118 -10.20 -1.83 6.89
CA ALA A 118 -10.27 -1.54 5.45
C ALA A 118 -11.09 -2.60 4.68
N ASP A 119 -11.04 -3.87 5.10
CA ASP A 119 -11.86 -4.94 4.52
C ASP A 119 -13.36 -4.75 4.82
N ALA A 120 -13.69 -4.23 6.01
CA ALA A 120 -15.07 -4.08 6.45
C ALA A 120 -15.71 -2.74 6.05
N GLU A 121 -14.93 -1.66 6.04
CA GLU A 121 -15.43 -0.28 5.91
C GLU A 121 -14.76 0.49 4.76
N GLY A 122 -13.88 -0.16 3.99
CA GLY A 122 -13.13 0.46 2.90
C GLY A 122 -11.96 1.32 3.35
N LEU A 123 -11.08 1.67 2.41
CA LEU A 123 -9.85 2.42 2.71
C LEU A 123 -10.11 3.86 3.19
N ALA A 124 -11.23 4.43 2.76
CA ALA A 124 -11.63 5.80 3.09
C ALA A 124 -11.93 5.95 4.58
N ALA A 125 -12.52 4.94 5.22
CA ALA A 125 -12.85 4.92 6.65
C ALA A 125 -11.61 4.81 7.56
N LEU A 126 -10.48 4.32 7.02
CA LEU A 126 -9.26 4.10 7.80
C LEU A 126 -8.74 5.40 8.43
N SER A 127 -8.54 5.40 9.74
CA SER A 127 -7.87 6.50 10.45
C SER A 127 -7.00 5.98 11.59
N MET A 128 -5.93 6.71 11.92
CA MET A 128 -5.05 6.34 13.05
C MET A 128 -5.80 6.26 14.38
N ARG A 129 -6.83 7.10 14.55
CA ARG A 129 -7.71 7.09 15.73
C ARG A 129 -8.64 5.88 15.73
N GLY A 130 -9.22 5.54 14.58
CA GLY A 130 -10.07 4.36 14.42
C GLY A 130 -9.31 3.07 14.74
N VAL A 131 -8.10 2.92 14.21
CA VAL A 131 -7.23 1.76 14.50
C VAL A 131 -6.92 1.66 16.00
N ALA A 132 -6.56 2.78 16.64
CA ALA A 132 -6.31 2.80 18.07
C ALA A 132 -7.55 2.43 18.91
N ALA A 133 -8.72 2.98 18.53
CA ALA A 133 -9.99 2.66 19.17
C ALA A 133 -10.34 1.17 19.04
N ARG A 134 -10.16 0.59 17.85
CA ARG A 134 -10.38 -0.84 17.58
C ARG A 134 -9.47 -1.76 18.40
N LEU A 135 -8.28 -1.27 18.75
CA LEU A 135 -7.30 -1.96 19.59
C LEU A 135 -7.44 -1.66 21.09
N GLY A 136 -8.35 -0.77 21.49
CA GLY A 136 -8.53 -0.37 22.89
C GLY A 136 -7.39 0.49 23.46
N VAL A 137 -6.55 1.09 22.61
CA VAL A 137 -5.37 1.87 23.03
C VAL A 137 -5.51 3.35 22.73
N ALA A 138 -4.71 4.18 23.42
CA ALA A 138 -4.63 5.59 23.10
C ALA A 138 -4.05 5.80 21.68
N ALA A 139 -4.60 6.76 20.92
CA ALA A 139 -4.13 7.07 19.56
C ALA A 139 -2.63 7.39 19.49
N MET A 140 -2.04 7.95 20.55
CA MET A 140 -0.60 8.22 20.60
C MET A 140 0.26 6.94 20.64
N SER A 141 -0.30 5.81 21.06
CA SER A 141 0.41 4.55 21.14
C SER A 141 0.72 3.99 19.75
N THR A 142 -0.18 4.14 18.76
CA THR A 142 0.04 3.64 17.39
C THR A 142 1.14 4.41 16.67
N TYR A 143 1.24 5.73 16.90
CA TYR A 143 2.28 6.59 16.32
C TYR A 143 3.72 6.24 16.74
N ARG A 144 3.90 5.44 17.79
CA ARG A 144 5.20 4.90 18.18
C ARG A 144 5.71 3.86 17.18
N TYR A 145 4.80 3.14 16.53
CA TYR A 145 5.10 2.04 15.61
C TYR A 145 5.00 2.49 14.16
N VAL A 146 4.00 3.33 13.84
CA VAL A 146 3.74 3.79 12.47
C VAL A 146 3.55 5.30 12.45
N PRO A 147 4.40 6.08 11.76
CA PRO A 147 4.42 7.53 11.91
C PRO A 147 3.25 8.25 11.24
N SER A 148 2.60 7.63 10.24
CA SER A 148 1.50 8.24 9.48
C SER A 148 0.47 7.22 8.98
N LYS A 149 -0.68 7.70 8.50
CA LYS A 149 -1.68 6.84 7.83
C LYS A 149 -1.09 6.26 6.54
N GLU A 150 -0.31 7.05 5.81
CA GLU A 150 0.30 6.66 4.54
C GLU A 150 1.30 5.52 4.75
N ASP A 151 2.14 5.59 5.79
CA ASP A 151 3.05 4.50 6.14
C ASP A 151 2.29 3.24 6.58
N LEU A 152 1.18 3.41 7.29
CA LEU A 152 0.31 2.30 7.68
C LEU A 152 -0.29 1.62 6.44
N VAL A 153 -0.76 2.40 5.46
CA VAL A 153 -1.33 1.85 4.22
C VAL A 153 -0.29 1.05 3.42
N LEU A 154 0.97 1.49 3.38
CA LEU A 154 2.04 0.72 2.75
C LEU A 154 2.31 -0.61 3.47
N LEU A 155 2.31 -0.60 4.81
CA LEU A 155 2.48 -1.81 5.61
C LEU A 155 1.29 -2.76 5.48
N MET A 156 0.07 -2.23 5.41
CA MET A 156 -1.14 -3.00 5.13
C MET A 156 -1.07 -3.66 3.76
N ALA A 157 -0.67 -2.90 2.73
CA ALA A 157 -0.54 -3.43 1.38
C ALA A 157 0.52 -4.54 1.32
N ASP A 158 1.70 -4.32 1.93
CA ASP A 158 2.74 -5.35 2.00
C ASP A 158 2.25 -6.61 2.73
N ALA A 159 1.56 -6.45 3.86
CA ALA A 159 0.99 -7.58 4.59
C ALA A 159 -0.06 -8.34 3.77
N ALA A 160 -0.98 -7.64 3.11
CA ALA A 160 -2.00 -8.24 2.25
C ALA A 160 -1.39 -9.01 1.07
N TYR A 161 -0.38 -8.45 0.39
CA TYR A 161 0.34 -9.18 -0.66
C TYR A 161 1.10 -10.41 -0.15
N GLY A 162 1.43 -10.46 1.14
CA GLY A 162 2.12 -11.56 1.79
C GLY A 162 1.21 -12.68 2.29
N GLU A 163 -0.12 -12.57 2.14
CA GLU A 163 -1.04 -13.60 2.63
C GLU A 163 -1.10 -14.85 1.74
N ALA A 164 -0.71 -14.73 0.48
CA ALA A 164 -0.62 -15.83 -0.46
C ALA A 164 0.48 -15.57 -1.48
N HIS A 165 1.27 -16.60 -1.81
CA HIS A 165 2.27 -16.53 -2.85
C HIS A 165 1.93 -17.50 -4.01
N PRO A 166 2.29 -17.16 -5.26
CA PRO A 166 2.02 -18.03 -6.40
C PRO A 166 2.68 -19.41 -6.28
N ALA A 167 3.85 -19.46 -5.63
CA ALA A 167 4.59 -20.69 -5.37
C ALA A 167 3.84 -21.69 -4.46
N ASP A 168 2.93 -21.21 -3.61
CA ASP A 168 2.15 -22.07 -2.71
C ASP A 168 1.07 -22.85 -3.46
N ALA A 169 0.54 -22.26 -4.54
CA ALA A 169 -0.54 -22.84 -5.35
C ALA A 169 -0.05 -23.59 -6.59
N TYR A 170 1.22 -23.42 -6.98
CA TYR A 170 1.77 -23.97 -8.21
C TYR A 170 2.54 -25.28 -7.98
N ALA A 171 2.02 -26.38 -8.52
CA ALA A 171 2.65 -27.71 -8.47
C ALA A 171 3.19 -28.18 -9.85
N GLY A 172 3.18 -27.30 -10.85
CA GLY A 172 3.57 -27.63 -12.22
C GLY A 172 5.09 -27.60 -12.44
N ALA A 173 5.49 -27.83 -13.69
CA ALA A 173 6.90 -27.89 -14.08
C ALA A 173 7.52 -26.49 -14.19
N PRO A 174 8.75 -26.24 -13.69
CA PRO A 174 9.36 -24.90 -13.70
C PRO A 174 9.41 -24.21 -15.08
N GLU A 175 9.48 -25.00 -16.16
CA GLU A 175 9.52 -24.57 -17.55
C GLU A 175 8.15 -24.20 -18.14
N ASP A 176 7.04 -24.50 -17.47
CA ASP A 176 5.70 -24.17 -17.95
C ASP A 176 5.35 -22.71 -17.61
N TRP A 177 5.91 -21.79 -18.42
CA TRP A 177 5.74 -20.35 -18.24
C TRP A 177 4.28 -19.94 -18.18
N ARG A 178 3.45 -20.57 -18.99
CA ARG A 178 2.04 -20.21 -19.11
C ARG A 178 1.32 -20.53 -17.81
N ALA A 179 1.43 -21.77 -17.34
CA ALA A 179 0.78 -22.18 -16.10
C ALA A 179 1.32 -21.40 -14.88
N ARG A 180 2.60 -21.01 -14.89
CA ARG A 180 3.18 -20.15 -13.85
C ARG A 180 2.57 -18.76 -13.85
N ILE A 181 2.41 -18.13 -15.02
CA ILE A 181 1.76 -16.83 -15.12
C ILE A 181 0.29 -16.92 -14.73
N GLU A 182 -0.42 -17.97 -15.13
CA GLU A 182 -1.80 -18.21 -14.72
C GLU A 182 -1.92 -18.32 -13.19
N ALA A 183 -1.02 -19.06 -12.54
CA ALA A 183 -0.96 -19.15 -11.09
C ALA A 183 -0.71 -17.77 -10.45
N GLY A 184 0.25 -17.00 -10.96
CA GLY A 184 0.54 -15.65 -10.48
C GLY A 184 -0.64 -14.68 -10.60
N GLY A 185 -1.28 -14.67 -11.77
CA GLY A 185 -2.48 -13.86 -12.01
C GLY A 185 -3.64 -14.24 -11.08
N ARG A 186 -3.87 -15.54 -10.88
CA ARG A 186 -4.93 -16.05 -9.98
C ARG A 186 -4.66 -15.71 -8.53
N THR A 187 -3.42 -15.84 -8.06
CA THR A 187 -3.05 -15.44 -6.69
C THR A 187 -3.30 -13.95 -6.47
N LEU A 188 -2.85 -13.09 -7.38
CA LEU A 188 -3.12 -11.65 -7.28
C LEU A 188 -4.61 -11.33 -7.30
N TRP A 189 -5.38 -11.99 -8.19
CA TRP A 189 -6.84 -11.81 -8.25
C TRP A 189 -7.52 -12.20 -6.93
N GLN A 190 -7.14 -13.33 -6.33
CA GLN A 190 -7.67 -13.77 -5.03
C GLN A 190 -7.37 -12.76 -3.92
N LEU A 191 -6.16 -12.19 -3.90
CA LEU A 191 -5.79 -11.16 -2.93
C LEU A 191 -6.63 -9.89 -3.10
N TYR A 192 -6.87 -9.43 -4.34
CA TYR A 192 -7.75 -8.29 -4.59
C TYR A 192 -9.21 -8.57 -4.24
N ARG A 193 -9.71 -9.80 -4.48
CA ARG A 193 -11.06 -10.21 -4.08
C ARG A 193 -11.22 -10.22 -2.57
N LYS A 194 -10.18 -10.63 -1.85
CA LYS A 194 -10.15 -10.64 -0.39
C LYS A 194 -10.00 -9.24 0.21
N HIS A 195 -9.20 -8.38 -0.42
CA HIS A 195 -8.89 -7.02 0.03
C HIS A 195 -9.14 -6.00 -1.11
N PRO A 196 -10.41 -5.64 -1.41
CA PRO A 196 -10.73 -4.76 -2.53
C PRO A 196 -9.99 -3.42 -2.52
N TRP A 197 -9.79 -2.83 -1.33
CA TRP A 197 -9.03 -1.60 -1.14
C TRP A 197 -7.59 -1.65 -1.64
N LEU A 198 -6.98 -2.83 -1.76
CA LEU A 198 -5.58 -3.01 -2.17
C LEU A 198 -5.32 -2.45 -3.57
N ALA A 199 -6.30 -2.59 -4.48
CA ALA A 199 -6.23 -2.07 -5.85
C ALA A 199 -6.21 -0.54 -5.94
N ARG A 200 -6.51 0.17 -4.84
CA ARG A 200 -6.47 1.65 -4.78
C ARG A 200 -5.18 2.21 -4.21
N VAL A 201 -4.33 1.37 -3.62
CA VAL A 201 -3.09 1.82 -2.96
C VAL A 201 -2.00 2.14 -3.99
N GLY A 202 -1.93 1.35 -5.06
CA GLY A 202 -0.91 1.47 -6.10
C GLY A 202 -1.40 2.19 -7.35
N SER A 203 -0.47 2.80 -8.07
CA SER A 203 -0.69 3.25 -9.45
C SER A 203 0.28 2.52 -10.36
N LEU A 204 -0.18 2.13 -11.55
CA LEU A 204 0.68 1.57 -12.59
C LEU A 204 1.86 2.50 -12.94
N THR A 205 1.64 3.82 -12.87
CA THR A 205 2.66 4.84 -13.19
C THR A 205 3.48 5.29 -11.98
N ARG A 206 3.11 4.83 -10.77
CA ARG A 206 3.85 5.05 -9.52
C ARG A 206 3.83 3.74 -8.73
N PRO A 207 4.64 2.75 -9.17
CA PRO A 207 4.57 1.40 -8.61
C PRO A 207 4.88 1.41 -7.12
N LEU A 208 4.15 0.59 -6.38
CA LEU A 208 4.44 0.32 -4.98
C LEU A 208 5.69 -0.54 -4.90
N LEU A 209 6.66 -0.07 -4.11
CA LEU A 209 7.89 -0.82 -3.84
C LEU A 209 7.77 -1.41 -2.43
N VAL A 210 7.02 -2.49 -2.33
CA VAL A 210 6.85 -3.26 -1.09
C VAL A 210 7.32 -4.71 -1.29
N PRO A 211 8.03 -5.30 -0.31
CA PRO A 211 8.67 -6.61 -0.46
C PRO A 211 7.77 -7.72 -1.01
N ASN A 212 6.56 -7.90 -0.47
CA ASN A 212 5.70 -9.01 -0.87
C ASN A 212 5.13 -8.80 -2.28
N LEU A 213 4.89 -7.56 -2.72
CA LEU A 213 4.51 -7.30 -4.11
C LEU A 213 5.65 -7.64 -5.08
N LEU A 214 6.90 -7.37 -4.69
CA LEU A 214 8.06 -7.74 -5.51
C LEU A 214 8.20 -9.26 -5.65
N VAL A 215 7.77 -10.07 -4.67
CA VAL A 215 7.73 -11.54 -4.80
C VAL A 215 6.79 -11.97 -5.94
N HIS A 216 5.62 -11.34 -6.06
CA HIS A 216 4.71 -11.59 -7.18
C HIS A 216 5.31 -11.16 -8.53
N GLY A 217 6.02 -10.03 -8.55
CA GLY A 217 6.75 -9.56 -9.73
C GLY A 217 7.85 -10.52 -10.15
N GLU A 218 8.72 -10.93 -9.22
CA GLU A 218 9.80 -11.89 -9.44
C GLU A 218 9.29 -13.23 -9.98
N TRP A 219 8.17 -13.73 -9.44
CA TRP A 219 7.54 -14.96 -9.94
C TRP A 219 7.18 -14.88 -11.43
N MET A 220 6.62 -13.74 -11.84
CA MET A 220 6.19 -13.49 -13.23
C MET A 220 7.40 -13.30 -14.15
N LEU A 221 8.38 -12.50 -13.73
CA LEU A 221 9.60 -12.23 -14.51
C LEU A 221 10.41 -13.53 -14.69
N SER A 222 10.58 -14.33 -13.64
CA SER A 222 11.31 -15.60 -13.69
C SER A 222 10.62 -16.69 -14.51
N ALA A 223 9.30 -16.60 -14.74
CA ALA A 223 8.60 -17.50 -15.66
C ALA A 223 8.94 -17.21 -17.14
N LEU A 224 9.32 -15.96 -17.44
CA LEU A 224 9.66 -15.47 -18.78
C LEU A 224 11.17 -15.44 -19.05
N ASP A 225 12.00 -15.45 -18.00
CA ASP A 225 13.45 -15.41 -18.12
C ASP A 225 14.01 -16.62 -18.90
N GLY A 226 15.11 -16.40 -19.62
CA GLY A 226 15.77 -17.43 -20.42
C GLY A 226 15.09 -17.81 -21.74
N ARG A 227 14.03 -17.11 -22.15
CA ARG A 227 13.25 -17.40 -23.37
C ARG A 227 13.64 -16.59 -24.62
N GLY A 228 14.77 -15.89 -24.57
CA GLY A 228 15.25 -15.06 -25.69
C GLY A 228 14.54 -13.71 -25.84
N LEU A 229 13.67 -13.35 -24.89
CA LEU A 229 13.06 -12.02 -24.81
C LEU A 229 14.12 -10.98 -24.40
N ASP A 230 14.09 -9.80 -25.01
CA ASP A 230 14.88 -8.68 -24.50
C ASP A 230 14.28 -8.17 -23.18
N PRO A 231 15.09 -7.52 -22.31
CA PRO A 231 14.64 -7.07 -21.00
C PRO A 231 13.44 -6.11 -21.02
N THR A 232 13.31 -5.30 -22.08
CA THR A 232 12.20 -4.34 -22.20
C THR A 232 10.90 -5.10 -22.48
N THR A 233 10.90 -5.99 -23.47
CA THR A 233 9.75 -6.82 -23.81
C THR A 233 9.32 -7.68 -22.62
N LEU A 234 10.27 -8.28 -21.90
CA LEU A 234 9.97 -9.08 -20.71
C LEU A 234 9.24 -8.23 -19.64
N PHE A 235 9.73 -7.01 -19.39
CA PHE A 235 9.10 -6.11 -18.41
C PHE A 235 7.76 -5.57 -18.90
N ASP A 236 7.61 -5.25 -20.18
CA ASP A 236 6.35 -4.82 -20.78
C ASP A 236 5.27 -5.91 -20.64
N ILE A 237 5.62 -7.19 -20.87
CA ILE A 237 4.72 -8.32 -20.64
C ILE A 237 4.30 -8.40 -19.17
N HIS A 238 5.25 -8.28 -18.24
CA HIS A 238 4.96 -8.27 -16.81
C HIS A 238 3.98 -7.14 -16.43
N VAL A 239 4.22 -5.92 -16.92
CA VAL A 239 3.36 -4.76 -16.67
C VAL A 239 1.98 -4.94 -17.29
N LEU A 240 1.88 -5.48 -18.51
CA LEU A 240 0.61 -5.77 -19.19
C LEU A 240 -0.23 -6.75 -18.38
N LEU A 241 0.37 -7.86 -17.95
CA LEU A 241 -0.31 -8.88 -17.15
C LEU A 241 -0.78 -8.31 -15.81
N TYR A 242 0.10 -7.58 -15.09
CA TYR A 242 -0.28 -6.91 -13.86
C TYR A 242 -1.41 -5.89 -14.08
N SER A 243 -1.36 -5.13 -15.17
CA SER A 243 -2.35 -4.10 -15.50
C SER A 243 -3.74 -4.69 -15.79
N HIS A 244 -3.81 -5.88 -16.38
CA HIS A 244 -5.08 -6.58 -16.60
C HIS A 244 -5.74 -6.93 -15.26
N VAL A 245 -4.99 -7.59 -14.36
CA VAL A 245 -5.52 -8.00 -13.05
C VAL A 245 -5.89 -6.78 -12.21
N HIS A 246 -4.98 -5.79 -12.13
CA HIS A 246 -5.19 -4.57 -11.37
C HIS A 246 -6.35 -3.74 -11.95
N GLY A 247 -6.48 -3.65 -13.27
CA GLY A 247 -7.53 -2.87 -13.94
C GLY A 247 -8.92 -3.36 -13.60
N LEU A 248 -9.13 -4.69 -13.59
CA LEU A 248 -10.38 -5.28 -13.14
C LEU A 248 -10.58 -5.11 -11.63
N ALA A 249 -9.52 -5.29 -10.83
CA ALA A 249 -9.58 -5.25 -9.38
C ALA A 249 -10.02 -3.88 -8.83
N VAL A 250 -9.65 -2.78 -9.51
CA VAL A 250 -10.07 -1.42 -9.11
C VAL A 250 -11.59 -1.29 -9.03
N HIS A 251 -12.34 -2.04 -9.84
CA HIS A 251 -13.81 -1.99 -9.83
C HIS A 251 -14.44 -2.65 -8.59
N LEU A 252 -13.73 -3.54 -7.89
CA LEU A 252 -14.25 -4.18 -6.68
C LEU A 252 -14.52 -3.15 -5.56
N GLU A 253 -13.54 -2.29 -5.27
CA GLU A 253 -13.68 -1.25 -4.25
C GLU A 253 -14.59 -0.11 -4.71
N LEU A 254 -14.61 0.20 -6.01
CA LEU A 254 -15.52 1.22 -6.55
C LEU A 254 -16.98 0.81 -6.38
N GLU A 255 -17.30 -0.47 -6.63
CA GLU A 255 -18.65 -0.98 -6.42
C GLU A 255 -19.01 -1.00 -4.93
N ALA A 256 -18.11 -1.48 -4.07
CA ALA A 256 -18.33 -1.46 -2.61
C ALA A 256 -18.58 -0.04 -2.07
N ASP A 257 -17.82 0.96 -2.55
CA ASP A 257 -17.99 2.38 -2.19
C ASP A 257 -19.32 2.96 -2.73
N ALA A 258 -19.70 2.58 -3.95
CA ALA A 258 -20.96 2.99 -4.56
C ALA A 258 -22.17 2.41 -3.82
N GLU A 259 -22.15 1.12 -3.47
CA GLU A 259 -23.20 0.47 -2.70
C GLU A 259 -23.29 1.08 -1.29
N ALA A 260 -22.17 1.28 -0.61
CA ALA A 260 -22.16 1.90 0.72
C ALA A 260 -22.72 3.34 0.72
N THR A 261 -22.50 4.09 -0.35
CA THR A 261 -22.97 5.49 -0.48
C THR A 261 -24.42 5.59 -0.92
N THR A 262 -24.85 4.74 -1.86
CA THR A 262 -26.17 4.82 -2.50
C THR A 262 -27.21 3.91 -1.84
N GLY A 263 -26.76 2.86 -1.14
CA GLY A 263 -27.59 1.78 -0.63
C GLY A 263 -28.16 0.86 -1.73
N GLN A 264 -27.65 0.94 -2.95
CA GLN A 264 -28.08 0.17 -4.11
C GLN A 264 -26.95 -0.75 -4.57
N SER A 265 -27.27 -2.02 -4.83
CA SER A 265 -26.34 -2.92 -5.53
C SER A 265 -26.23 -2.55 -7.01
N GLU A 266 -25.18 -3.04 -7.69
CA GLU A 266 -25.00 -2.93 -9.14
C GLU A 266 -26.29 -3.24 -9.93
N ASP A 267 -26.93 -4.38 -9.65
CA ASP A 267 -28.17 -4.78 -10.32
C ASP A 267 -29.30 -3.77 -10.15
N GLN A 268 -29.52 -3.30 -8.92
CA GLN A 268 -30.56 -2.30 -8.62
C GLN A 268 -30.26 -0.97 -9.31
N TRP A 269 -28.99 -0.58 -9.33
CA TRP A 269 -28.55 0.61 -10.03
C TRP A 269 -28.83 0.47 -11.53
N MET A 270 -28.44 -0.64 -12.16
CA MET A 270 -28.68 -0.91 -13.58
C MET A 270 -30.17 -0.97 -13.94
N ASP A 271 -30.99 -1.61 -13.12
CA ASP A 271 -32.45 -1.63 -13.26
C ASP A 271 -33.04 -0.21 -13.22
N SER A 272 -32.55 0.64 -12.31
CA SER A 272 -32.98 2.03 -12.22
C SER A 272 -32.60 2.87 -13.46
N ARG A 273 -31.66 2.40 -14.28
CA ARG A 273 -31.17 3.04 -15.52
C ARG A 273 -31.78 2.44 -16.77
N ALA A 274 -32.53 1.34 -16.68
CA ALA A 274 -33.16 0.69 -17.83
C ALA A 274 -33.97 1.64 -18.74
N PRO A 275 -34.77 2.60 -18.22
CA PRO A 275 -35.49 3.54 -19.10
C PRO A 275 -34.58 4.43 -19.95
N VAL A 276 -33.47 4.90 -19.38
CA VAL A 276 -32.47 5.72 -20.09
C VAL A 276 -31.77 4.88 -21.15
N LEU A 277 -31.43 3.63 -20.83
CA LEU A 277 -30.84 2.69 -21.78
C LEU A 277 -31.77 2.44 -22.98
N GLN A 278 -33.06 2.26 -22.73
CA GLN A 278 -34.06 2.09 -23.79
C GLN A 278 -34.16 3.31 -24.70
N GLU A 279 -34.22 4.53 -24.13
CA GLU A 279 -34.24 5.76 -24.93
C GLU A 279 -33.00 5.87 -25.84
N LEU A 280 -31.81 5.56 -25.31
CA LEU A 280 -30.58 5.54 -26.09
C LEU A 280 -30.63 4.51 -27.22
N MET A 281 -31.15 3.31 -26.95
CA MET A 281 -31.29 2.25 -27.95
C MET A 281 -32.30 2.61 -29.05
N ASP A 282 -33.40 3.29 -28.70
CA ASP A 282 -34.46 3.68 -29.63
C ASP A 282 -34.12 4.94 -30.43
N SER A 283 -33.10 5.70 -30.02
CA SER A 283 -32.62 6.88 -30.75
C SER A 283 -32.11 6.58 -32.17
N GLY A 284 -31.83 5.32 -32.49
CA GLY A 284 -31.23 4.89 -33.76
C GLY A 284 -29.74 5.25 -33.92
N ARG A 285 -29.12 5.93 -32.95
CA ARG A 285 -27.72 6.38 -33.02
C ARG A 285 -26.70 5.28 -32.73
N PHE A 286 -27.12 4.20 -32.06
CA PHE A 286 -26.23 3.14 -31.57
C PHE A 286 -26.65 1.75 -32.10
N PRO A 287 -26.66 1.53 -33.43
CA PRO A 287 -27.27 0.34 -34.02
C PRO A 287 -26.62 -0.97 -33.59
N THR A 288 -25.28 -1.03 -33.52
CA THR A 288 -24.55 -2.24 -33.07
C THR A 288 -24.81 -2.53 -31.60
N PHE A 289 -24.74 -1.51 -30.75
CA PHE A 289 -24.98 -1.64 -29.32
C PHE A 289 -26.41 -2.11 -29.04
N ALA A 290 -27.41 -1.47 -29.66
CA ALA A 290 -28.81 -1.88 -29.53
C ALA A 290 -29.03 -3.33 -30.00
N LYS A 291 -28.38 -3.75 -31.11
CA LYS A 291 -28.43 -5.14 -31.59
C LYS A 291 -27.89 -6.13 -30.55
N VAL A 292 -26.72 -5.85 -29.96
CA VAL A 292 -26.09 -6.74 -28.98
C VAL A 292 -26.90 -6.78 -27.68
N VAL A 293 -27.30 -5.63 -27.14
CA VAL A 293 -28.06 -5.58 -25.89
C VAL A 293 -29.40 -6.29 -26.01
N ARG A 294 -30.11 -6.15 -27.15
CA ARG A 294 -31.37 -6.86 -27.43
C ARG A 294 -31.19 -8.37 -27.62
N SER A 295 -29.97 -8.86 -27.81
CA SER A 295 -29.70 -10.30 -27.94
C SER A 295 -29.55 -11.00 -26.59
N PHE A 296 -29.45 -10.26 -25.49
CA PHE A 296 -29.46 -10.83 -24.15
C PHE A 296 -30.91 -11.09 -23.72
N GLU A 297 -31.24 -12.35 -23.40
CA GLU A 297 -32.59 -12.73 -22.97
C GLU A 297 -32.93 -12.17 -21.58
N ASP A 298 -31.97 -12.26 -20.65
CA ASP A 298 -32.12 -11.82 -19.25
C ASP A 298 -31.23 -10.60 -18.90
N GLY A 299 -30.74 -9.88 -19.92
CA GLY A 299 -29.73 -8.82 -19.74
C GLY A 299 -28.29 -9.36 -19.64
N TYR A 300 -27.35 -8.45 -19.42
CA TYR A 300 -25.92 -8.77 -19.31
C TYR A 300 -25.48 -8.70 -17.86
N ASP A 301 -25.09 -9.85 -17.30
CA ASP A 301 -24.50 -9.97 -15.97
C ASP A 301 -22.96 -9.77 -16.05
N LEU A 302 -22.49 -8.66 -15.49
CA LEU A 302 -21.07 -8.30 -15.47
C LEU A 302 -20.32 -9.09 -14.38
N ARG A 303 -19.79 -10.24 -14.76
CA ARG A 303 -19.01 -11.08 -13.83
C ARG A 303 -17.52 -10.81 -13.95
N LEU A 304 -16.97 -10.05 -13.00
CA LEU A 304 -15.53 -9.72 -12.96
C LEU A 304 -14.63 -10.96 -12.94
N ASP A 305 -15.02 -12.02 -12.22
CA ASP A 305 -14.27 -13.28 -12.18
C ASP A 305 -14.17 -13.92 -13.59
N ALA A 306 -15.27 -13.90 -14.36
CA ALA A 306 -15.28 -14.43 -15.72
C ALA A 306 -14.49 -13.55 -16.71
N LEU A 307 -14.53 -12.22 -16.54
CA LEU A 307 -13.73 -11.29 -17.34
C LEU A 307 -12.23 -11.43 -17.04
N PHE A 308 -11.86 -11.66 -15.79
CA PHE A 308 -10.49 -11.95 -15.40
C PHE A 308 -9.98 -13.19 -16.14
N ASP A 309 -10.69 -14.31 -16.06
CA ASP A 309 -10.31 -15.57 -16.71
C ASP A 309 -10.22 -15.44 -18.22
N LEU A 310 -11.24 -14.84 -18.84
CA LEU A 310 -11.30 -14.63 -20.29
C LEU A 310 -10.14 -13.76 -20.77
N GLY A 311 -9.91 -12.62 -20.09
CA GLY A 311 -8.86 -11.68 -20.49
C GLY A 311 -7.46 -12.23 -20.23
N LEU A 312 -7.25 -12.97 -19.14
CA LEU A 312 -5.97 -13.62 -18.86
C LEU A 312 -5.64 -14.67 -19.93
N GLY A 313 -6.60 -15.53 -20.27
CA GLY A 313 -6.42 -16.51 -21.34
C GLY A 313 -6.11 -15.86 -22.68
N ALA A 314 -6.88 -14.84 -23.08
CA ALA A 314 -6.68 -14.12 -24.33
C ALA A 314 -5.33 -13.40 -24.41
N LEU A 315 -4.88 -12.78 -23.31
CA LEU A 315 -3.56 -12.15 -23.22
C LEU A 315 -2.46 -13.19 -23.39
N LEU A 316 -2.55 -14.31 -22.69
CA LEU A 316 -1.56 -15.38 -22.77
C LEU A 316 -1.50 -15.99 -24.17
N ASP A 317 -2.65 -16.23 -24.81
CA ASP A 317 -2.72 -16.72 -26.18
C ASP A 317 -2.06 -15.76 -27.17
N GLY A 318 -2.28 -14.45 -26.99
CA GLY A 318 -1.65 -13.41 -27.81
C GLY A 318 -0.14 -13.28 -27.57
N LEU A 319 0.33 -13.63 -26.37
CA LEU A 319 1.75 -13.59 -26.00
C LEU A 319 2.52 -14.85 -26.38
N THR A 320 1.84 -16.00 -26.58
CA THR A 320 2.49 -17.26 -26.93
C THR A 320 3.47 -17.13 -28.11
N PRO A 321 3.13 -16.51 -29.26
CA PRO A 321 4.08 -16.36 -30.36
C PRO A 321 5.31 -15.52 -29.99
N VAL A 322 5.16 -14.54 -29.09
CA VAL A 322 6.28 -13.69 -28.65
C VAL A 322 7.21 -14.45 -27.72
N VAL A 323 6.65 -15.27 -26.84
CA VAL A 323 7.38 -16.00 -25.79
C VAL A 323 8.02 -17.29 -26.33
N GLU A 324 7.44 -17.91 -27.36
CA GLU A 324 7.89 -19.19 -27.92
C GLU A 324 8.68 -19.07 -29.24
N GLY A 325 8.55 -17.95 -29.96
CA GLY A 325 9.27 -17.68 -31.21
C GLY A 325 8.49 -18.06 -32.47
#